data_AF-A0A842SGT1-F1
#
_entry.id   AF-A0A842SGT1-F1
#
_cell.length_a   1.000
_cell.length_b   1.000
_cell.length_c   1.000
_cell.angle_alpha   90.00
_cell.angle_beta   90.00
_cell.angle_gamma   90.00
#
_symmetry.space_group_name_H-M   'P 1'
#
loop_
_entity.id
_entity.type
_entity.pdbx_description
1 polymer ?
#
loop_
_entity_poly.entity_id
_entity_poly.type
_entity_poly.pdbx_seq_one_letter_code
_entity_poly.pdbx_strand_id
1 'polypeptide(L)' 'MIKMKKIKKDMILGDVVKKHPESAKVMFKYGLHCIGCHVAGHETIEQGSKAHGMSDEDIKKMIAEMNESLEKEE' A
#
# COMPACT_ATOMS: atom_id res chain seq x y z
N MET A 1 10.98 -7.19 -14.51
CA MET A 1 9.74 -7.03 -13.72
C MET A 1 9.20 -5.62 -14.01
N ILE A 2 7.95 -5.47 -14.42
CA ILE A 2 7.38 -4.15 -14.76
C ILE A 2 6.90 -3.48 -13.47
N LYS A 3 7.62 -2.45 -12.99
CA LYS A 3 7.15 -1.59 -11.90
C LYS A 3 5.93 -0.79 -12.40
N MET A 4 4.86 -0.71 -11.61
CA MET A 4 3.69 0.11 -11.96
C MET A 4 4.03 1.58 -11.73
N LYS A 5 3.66 2.46 -12.67
CA LYS A 5 3.96 3.90 -12.57
C LYS A 5 3.28 4.61 -11.39
N LYS A 6 2.20 4.05 -10.83
CA LYS A 6 1.46 4.68 -9.74
C LYS A 6 0.63 3.67 -8.96
N ILE A 7 0.69 3.74 -7.63
CA ILE A 7 -0.13 2.97 -6.70
C ILE A 7 -1.49 3.64 -6.55
N LYS A 8 -2.58 2.85 -6.57
CA LYS A 8 -3.96 3.30 -6.35
C LYS A 8 -4.65 2.46 -5.26
N LYS A 9 -5.69 3.02 -4.66
CA LYS A 9 -6.41 2.41 -3.52
C LYS A 9 -7.14 1.11 -3.83
N ASP A 10 -7.53 0.92 -5.09
CA ASP A 10 -8.20 -0.28 -5.61
C ASP A 10 -7.24 -1.43 -5.94
N MET A 11 -5.93 -1.22 -5.79
CA MET A 11 -4.94 -2.27 -6.03
C MET A 11 -4.86 -3.25 -4.86
N ILE A 12 -4.59 -4.52 -5.19
CA ILE A 12 -4.36 -5.57 -4.19
C ILE A 12 -3.08 -5.27 -3.41
N LEU A 13 -3.19 -5.30 -2.08
CA LEU A 13 -2.12 -4.92 -1.17
C LEU A 13 -0.88 -5.79 -1.37
N GLY A 14 -1.06 -7.10 -1.48
CA GLY A 14 0.03 -8.06 -1.73
C GLY A 14 0.72 -7.87 -3.08
N ASP A 15 0.01 -7.47 -4.14
CA ASP A 15 0.62 -7.19 -5.44
C ASP A 15 1.42 -5.89 -5.42
N VAL A 16 0.93 -4.88 -4.70
CA VAL A 16 1.63 -3.61 -4.54
C VAL A 16 2.96 -3.86 -3.84
N VAL A 17 2.99 -4.60 -2.74
CA VAL A 17 4.23 -4.87 -2.01
C VAL A 17 5.19 -5.80 -2.77
N LYS A 18 4.67 -6.75 -3.57
CA LYS A 18 5.52 -7.56 -4.47
C LYS A 18 6.21 -6.72 -5.55
N LYS A 19 5.52 -5.72 -6.09
CA LYS A 19 6.05 -4.86 -7.18
C LYS A 19 6.86 -3.67 -6.65
N HIS A 20 6.50 -3.20 -5.46
CA HIS A 20 7.01 -2.01 -4.80
C HIS A 20 7.30 -2.34 -3.32
N PRO A 21 8.34 -3.13 -3.03
CA PRO A 21 8.71 -3.45 -1.65
C PRO A 21 8.96 -2.21 -0.77
N GLU A 22 9.35 -1.09 -1.38
CA GLU A 22 9.47 0.24 -0.77
C GLU A 22 8.16 0.73 -0.13
N SER A 23 7.01 0.39 -0.72
CA SER A 23 5.70 0.81 -0.22
C SER A 23 5.34 0.15 1.12
N ALA A 24 5.94 -1.00 1.44
CA ALA A 24 5.69 -1.70 2.70
C ALA A 24 6.10 -0.86 3.91
N LYS A 25 7.19 -0.09 3.80
CA LYS A 25 7.64 0.83 4.88
C LYS A 25 6.59 1.90 5.18
N VAL A 26 5.98 2.45 4.14
CA VAL A 26 4.91 3.43 4.28
C VAL A 26 3.68 2.77 4.89
N MET A 27 3.23 1.63 4.37
CA MET A 27 2.07 0.92 4.93
C MET A 27 2.27 0.58 6.43
N PHE A 28 3.48 0.19 6.85
CA PHE A 28 3.80 -0.04 8.25
C PHE A 28 3.64 1.21 9.12
N LYS A 29 4.11 2.38 8.65
CA LYS A 29 3.93 3.65 9.36
C LYS A 29 2.46 3.99 9.63
N TYR A 30 1.56 3.56 8.74
CA TYR A 30 0.12 3.78 8.86
C TYR A 30 -0.62 2.63 9.59
N GLY A 31 0.11 1.67 10.17
CA GLY A 31 -0.48 0.62 11.02
C GLY A 31 -0.86 -0.67 10.30
N LEU A 32 -0.56 -0.80 9.00
CA LEU A 32 -0.74 -2.05 8.26
C LEU A 32 0.43 -3.00 8.52
N HIS A 33 0.56 -3.51 9.74
CA HIS A 33 1.61 -4.48 10.09
C HIS A 33 1.38 -5.87 9.50
N CYS A 34 0.15 -6.17 9.06
CA CYS A 34 -0.26 -7.47 8.55
C CYS A 34 -0.02 -7.68 7.04
N ILE A 35 0.82 -6.87 6.39
CA ILE A 35 1.15 -6.96 4.95
C ILE A 35 1.66 -8.35 4.53
N GLY A 36 2.24 -9.11 5.46
CA GLY A 36 2.69 -10.50 5.26
C GLY A 36 1.65 -11.58 5.62
N CYS A 37 0.43 -11.20 6.01
CA CYS A 37 -0.64 -12.14 6.34
C CYS A 37 -1.30 -12.67 5.06
N HIS A 38 -1.76 -13.92 5.06
CA HIS A 38 -2.40 -14.55 3.90
C HIS A 38 -3.56 -13.73 3.31
N VAL A 39 -4.22 -12.92 4.13
CA VAL A 39 -5.37 -12.08 3.73
C VAL A 39 -4.95 -10.90 2.82
N ALA A 40 -3.72 -10.39 2.97
CA ALA A 40 -3.21 -9.27 2.18
C ALA A 40 -3.13 -9.58 0.67
N GLY A 41 -3.12 -10.86 0.28
CA GLY A 41 -3.14 -11.27 -1.13
C GLY A 41 -4.50 -11.09 -1.80
N HIS A 42 -5.59 -10.92 -1.05
CA HIS A 42 -6.97 -10.88 -1.58
C HIS A 42 -7.67 -9.53 -1.31
N GLU A 43 -7.14 -8.67 -0.44
CA GLU A 43 -7.71 -7.37 -0.13
C GLU A 43 -7.08 -6.24 -0.94
N THR A 44 -7.90 -5.25 -1.31
CA THR A 44 -7.41 -3.97 -1.82
C THR A 44 -6.79 -3.14 -0.69
N ILE A 45 -5.94 -2.17 -1.05
CA ILE A 45 -5.40 -1.20 -0.09
C ILE A 45 -6.54 -0.51 0.68
N GLU A 46 -7.60 -0.08 -0.01
CA GLU A 46 -8.73 0.59 0.64
C GLU A 46 -9.43 -0.32 1.66
N GLN A 47 -9.72 -1.57 1.28
CA GLN A 47 -10.40 -2.52 2.17
C GLN A 47 -9.55 -2.85 3.40
N GLY A 48 -8.27 -3.20 3.20
CA GLY A 48 -7.36 -3.51 4.30
C GLY A 48 -7.17 -2.32 5.23
N SER A 49 -7.02 -1.11 4.69
CA SER A 49 -6.94 0.11 5.49
C SER A 49 -8.21 0.39 6.28
N LYS A 50 -9.40 0.26 5.66
CA LYS A 50 -10.69 0.47 6.33
C LYS A 50 -10.96 -0.57 7.42
N ALA A 51 -10.56 -1.83 7.22
CA ALA A 51 -10.66 -2.88 8.22
C ALA A 51 -9.82 -2.58 9.49
N HIS A 52 -8.79 -1.76 9.34
CA HIS A 52 -7.93 -1.27 10.42
C HIS A 52 -8.34 0.12 10.95
N GLY A 53 -9.51 0.64 10.56
CA GLY A 53 -10.07 1.89 11.08
C GLY A 53 -9.49 3.16 10.48
N MET A 54 -8.78 3.07 9.35
CA MET A 54 -8.26 4.25 8.64
C MET A 54 -9.38 5.01 7.93
N SER A 55 -9.32 6.34 7.97
CA SER A 55 -10.24 7.20 7.22
C SER A 55 -9.85 7.27 5.74
N ASP A 56 -10.78 7.66 4.86
CA ASP A 56 -10.45 7.90 3.44
C ASP A 56 -9.33 8.95 3.26
N GLU A 57 -9.18 9.89 4.19
CA GLU A 57 -8.07 10.84 4.22
C GLU A 57 -6.73 10.18 4.54
N ASP A 58 -6.68 9.27 5.51
CA ASP A 58 -5.47 8.53 5.86
C ASP A 58 -5.02 7.64 4.71
N ILE A 59 -5.97 6.99 4.04
CA ILE A 59 -5.72 6.16 2.85
C ILE A 59 -5.12 7.01 1.73
N LYS A 60 -5.68 8.21 1.47
CA LYS A 60 -5.14 9.14 0.46
C LYS A 60 -3.71 9.58 0.80
N LYS A 61 -3.44 9.94 2.06
CA LYS A 61 -2.10 10.35 2.51
C LYS A 61 -1.10 9.20 2.38
N MET A 62 -1.48 8.01 2.81
CA MET A 62 -0.65 6.80 2.70
C MET A 62 -0.29 6.50 1.24
N ILE A 63 -1.26 6.56 0.32
CA ILE A 63 -1.01 6.32 -1.11
C ILE A 63 -0.13 7.41 -1.73
N ALA A 64 -0.32 8.67 -1.34
CA ALA A 64 0.55 9.76 -1.78
C ALA A 64 2.00 9.49 -1.36
N GLU A 65 2.22 9.18 -0.08
CA GLU A 65 3.55 8.89 0.48
C GLU A 65 4.19 7.63 -0.14
N MET A 66 3.39 6.60 -0.44
CA MET A 66 3.85 5.43 -1.20
C MET A 66 4.34 5.85 -2.59
N ASN A 67 3.56 6.66 -3.32
CA ASN A 67 3.94 7.10 -4.66
C ASN A 67 5.18 8.01 -4.65
N GLU A 68 5.31 8.91 -3.67
CA GLU A 68 6.53 9.73 -3.50
C GLU A 68 7.77 8.88 -3.23
N SER A 69 7.61 7.72 -2.59
CA SER A 69 8.71 6.78 -2.34
C SER A 69 9.15 6.05 -3.62
N LEU A 70 8.27 5.91 -4.61
CA LEU A 70 8.60 5.34 -5.93
C LEU A 70 9.53 6.27 -6.72
N GLU A 71 9.28 7.58 -6.65
CA GLU A 71 10.03 8.60 -7.40
C GLU A 71 11.45 8.82 -6.85
N LYS A 72 11.73 8.36 -5.62
CA LYS A 72 13.04 8.51 -4.95
C LYS A 72 13.99 7.33 -5.19
N GLU A 73 13.49 6.22 -5.75
CA GLU A 73 14.29 5.04 -6.10
C GLU A 73 14.59 4.94 -7.62
N GLU A 74 14.27 5.96 -8.42
CA GLU A 74 14.71 6.12 -9.82
C GLU A 74 15.94 7.02 -9.96
#